data_AF-A0A2N0S1E3-F1
#
_entry.id   AF-A0A2N0S1E3-F1
#
_cell.length_a   1.000
_cell.length_b   1.000
_cell.length_c   1.000
_cell.angle_alpha   90.00
_cell.angle_beta   90.00
_cell.angle_gamma   90.00
#
_symmetry.space_group_name_H-M   'P 1'
#
loop_
_entity.id
_entity.type
_entity.pdbx_description
1 polymer ?
#
loop_
_entity_poly.entity_id
_entity_poly.type
_entity_poly.pdbx_seq_one_letter_code
_entity_poly.pdbx_strand_id
1 'polypeptide(L)' 'GIIYPPPDIRNIVDKTAVFVARNGVQFEERIRENEKHNAKFSFLNPNDPYHAYYQYKIAETKEGK' A
#
# COMPACT_ATOMS: atom_id res chain seq x y z
N GLY A 1 -15.42 0.49 -6.16
CA GLY A 1 -15.42 1.64 -5.24
C GLY A 1 -14.22 1.52 -4.35
N ILE A 2 -13.46 2.60 -4.14
CA ILE A 2 -12.28 2.57 -3.27
C ILE A 2 -12.76 2.54 -1.82
N ILE A 3 -12.34 1.54 -1.06
CA ILE A 3 -12.63 1.45 0.36
C ILE A 3 -11.54 2.20 1.10
N TYR A 4 -11.93 3.22 1.87
CA TYR A 4 -10.99 4.02 2.64
C TYR A 4 -10.62 3.30 3.93
N PRO A 5 -9.35 2.93 4.12
CA PRO A 5 -8.90 2.33 5.36
C PRO A 5 -8.99 3.33 6.53
N PRO A 6 -9.04 2.85 7.78
CA PRO A 6 -8.97 3.70 8.97
C PRO A 6 -7.69 4.55 8.99
N PRO A 7 -7.67 5.69 9.70
CA PRO A 7 -6.55 6.64 9.69
C PRO A 7 -5.19 6.01 10.01
N ASP A 8 -5.14 5.03 10.91
CA ASP A 8 -3.92 4.27 11.21
C ASP A 8 -3.35 3.54 9.99
N ILE A 9 -4.20 2.80 9.27
CA ILE A 9 -3.78 2.06 8.06
C ILE A 9 -3.52 3.04 6.92
N ARG A 10 -4.32 4.09 6.77
CA ARG A 10 -4.12 5.11 5.73
C ARG A 10 -2.72 5.71 5.79
N ASN A 11 -2.23 6.00 7.00
CA ASN A 11 -0.90 6.58 7.19
C ASN A 11 0.23 5.58 6.83
N ILE A 12 0.01 4.28 7.07
CA ILE A 12 0.92 3.21 6.65
C ILE A 12 0.91 3.07 5.13
N VAL A 13 -0.29 3.03 4.52
CA VAL A 13 -0.47 2.96 3.06
C VAL A 13 0.26 4.10 2.37
N ASP A 14 0.10 5.35 2.84
CA ASP A 14 0.76 6.51 2.23
C ASP A 14 2.28 6.37 2.27
N LYS A 15 2.85 5.99 3.43
CA LYS A 15 4.30 5.76 3.56
C LYS A 15 4.79 4.62 2.67
N THR A 16 4.08 3.49 2.66
CA THR A 16 4.44 2.33 1.85
C THR A 16 4.33 2.64 0.36
N ALA A 17 3.26 3.32 -0.06
CA ALA A 17 3.07 3.74 -1.45
C ALA A 17 4.22 4.64 -1.93
N VAL A 18 4.67 5.60 -1.11
CA VAL A 18 5.83 6.44 -1.43
C VAL A 18 7.12 5.62 -1.53
N PHE A 19 7.33 4.69 -0.60
CA PHE A 19 8.50 3.82 -0.62
C PHE A 19 8.51 2.92 -1.86
N VAL A 20 7.39 2.28 -2.19
CA VAL A 20 7.26 1.38 -3.33
C VAL A 20 7.29 2.14 -4.66
N ALA A 21 6.69 3.34 -4.72
CA ALA A 21 6.77 4.20 -5.91
C ALA A 21 8.21 4.60 -6.24
N ARG A 22 9.06 4.80 -5.21
CA ARG A 22 10.47 5.19 -5.39
C ARG A 22 11.43 4.02 -5.57
N ASN A 23 11.26 2.94 -4.79
CA ASN A 23 12.17 1.78 -4.78
C ASN A 23 11.75 0.66 -5.74
N GLY A 24 10.50 0.70 -6.23
CA GLY A 24 9.92 -0.29 -7.12
C GLY A 24 9.18 -1.41 -6.39
N VAL A 25 8.54 -2.26 -7.21
CA VAL A 25 7.69 -3.39 -6.78
C VAL A 25 8.45 -4.45 -5.96
N GLN A 26 9.76 -4.59 -6.13
CA GLN A 26 10.55 -5.54 -5.32
C GLN A 26 10.46 -5.24 -3.82
N PHE A 27 10.30 -3.97 -3.45
CA PHE A 27 10.15 -3.57 -2.06
C PHE A 27 8.75 -3.91 -1.53
N GLU A 28 7.73 -3.81 -2.39
CA GLU A 28 6.37 -4.24 -2.07
C GLU A 28 6.34 -5.72 -1.71
N GLU A 29 6.96 -6.58 -2.53
CA GLU A 29 7.00 -8.02 -2.28
C GLU A 29 7.68 -8.34 -0.95
N ARG A 30 8.81 -7.67 -0.65
CA ARG A 30 9.48 -7.85 0.65
C ARG A 30 8.62 -7.45 1.84
N ILE A 31 7.96 -6.28 1.78
CA ILE A 31 7.08 -5.86 2.88
C ILE A 31 5.91 -6.82 2.99
N ARG A 32 5.32 -7.23 1.86
CA ARG A 32 4.22 -8.17 1.82
C ARG A 32 4.60 -9.50 2.48
N GLU A 33 5.79 -10.02 2.24
CA GLU A 33 6.25 -11.27 2.87
C GLU A 33 6.54 -11.09 4.37
N ASN A 34 7.22 -10.02 4.76
CA ASN A 34 7.56 -9.75 6.17
C ASN A 34 6.31 -9.47 7.00
N GLU A 35 5.37 -8.70 6.46
CA GLU A 35 4.17 -8.24 7.14
C GLU A 35 2.92 -9.06 6.75
N LYS A 36 3.08 -10.24 6.14
CA LYS A 36 1.94 -11.09 5.72
C LYS A 36 1.02 -11.50 6.86
N HIS A 37 1.54 -11.50 8.09
CA HIS A 37 0.79 -11.81 9.31
C HIS A 37 0.21 -10.57 10.00
N ASN A 38 0.54 -9.36 9.52
CA ASN A 38 0.08 -8.12 10.11
C ASN A 38 -1.15 -7.61 9.40
N ALA A 39 -2.29 -7.58 10.11
CA ALA A 39 -3.54 -7.05 9.57
C ALA A 39 -3.43 -5.58 9.10
N LYS A 40 -2.48 -4.81 9.64
CA LYS A 40 -2.23 -3.43 9.22
C LYS A 40 -1.66 -3.32 7.80
N PHE A 41 -0.98 -4.36 7.32
CA PHE A 41 -0.43 -4.47 5.97
C PHE A 41 -1.26 -5.34 5.04
N SER A 42 -2.46 -5.73 5.47
CA SER A 42 -3.37 -6.54 4.66
C SER A 42 -3.68 -5.88 3.31
N PHE A 43 -3.64 -4.54 3.21
CA PHE A 43 -3.78 -3.77 1.97
C PHE A 43 -2.77 -4.12 0.87
N LEU A 44 -1.62 -4.72 1.22
CA LEU A 44 -0.63 -5.21 0.26
C LEU A 44 -1.13 -6.47 -0.47
N ASN A 45 -2.11 -7.17 0.09
CA ASN A 45 -2.71 -8.31 -0.58
C ASN A 45 -3.75 -7.84 -1.59
N PRO A 46 -3.73 -8.35 -2.82
CA PRO A 46 -4.72 -8.01 -3.84
C PRO A 46 -6.14 -8.49 -3.50
N ASN A 47 -6.26 -9.43 -2.56
CA ASN A 47 -7.55 -9.90 -2.04
C ASN A 47 -8.16 -8.95 -1.00
N ASP A 48 -7.42 -7.94 -0.54
CA ASP A 48 -7.90 -7.03 0.48
C ASP A 48 -8.66 -5.84 -0.13
N PRO A 49 -9.80 -5.43 0.45
CA PRO A 49 -10.57 -4.28 -0.04
C PRO A 49 -9.78 -2.96 -0.07
N TYR A 50 -8.78 -2.80 0.80
CA TYR A 50 -7.94 -1.61 0.85
C TYR A 50 -6.85 -1.59 -0.23
N HIS A 51 -6.65 -2.69 -0.96
CA HIS A 51 -5.66 -2.76 -2.04
C HIS A 51 -5.91 -1.71 -3.13
N ALA A 52 -7.18 -1.45 -3.46
CA ALA A 52 -7.54 -0.42 -4.42
C ALA A 52 -7.09 0.99 -3.97
N TYR A 53 -7.17 1.30 -2.67
CA TYR A 53 -6.70 2.57 -2.12
C TYR A 53 -5.17 2.66 -2.16
N TYR A 54 -4.47 1.58 -1.86
CA TYR A 54 -3.02 1.51 -1.96
C TYR A 54 -2.50 1.69 -3.40
N GLN A 55 -3.10 1.00 -4.37
CA GLN A 55 -2.79 1.15 -5.79
C GLN A 55 -3.01 2.59 -6.27
N TYR A 56 -4.15 3.20 -5.88
CA TYR A 56 -4.43 4.61 -6.17
C TYR A 56 -3.34 5.53 -5.59
N LYS A 57 -2.92 5.32 -4.34
CA LYS A 57 -1.86 6.11 -3.70
C LYS A 57 -0.50 5.95 -4.36
N ILE A 58 -0.16 4.75 -4.85
CA ILE A 58 1.06 4.55 -5.64
C ILE A 58 1.00 5.33 -6.94
N ALA A 59 -0.11 5.23 -7.68
CA ALA A 59 -0.29 5.94 -8.94
C ALA A 59 -0.18 7.45 -8.72
N GLU A 60 -0.89 7.99 -7.73
CA GLU A 60 -0.82 9.41 -7.34
C GLU A 60 0.61 9.84 -6.99
N THR A 61 1.36 9.00 -6.28
CA THR A 61 2.76 9.30 -5.92
C THR A 61 3.72 9.22 -7.11
N LYS A 62 3.43 8.37 -8.10
CA LYS A 62 4.22 8.25 -9.33
C LYS A 62 3.92 9.38 -10.31
N GLU A 63 2.68 9.82 -10.41
CA GLU A 63 2.26 10.91 -11.31
C GLU A 63 2.54 12.31 -10.73
N GLY A 64 2.60 12.44 -9.40
CA GLY A 64 2.80 13.71 -8.71
C GLY A 64 4.25 14.15 -8.51
N LYS A 65 5.18 13.81 -9.40
CA LYS A 65 6.59 14.23 -9.31
C LYS A 65 7.17 14.71 -10.62
#